data_AF-A0A7X1P8H1-F1
#
_entry.id   AF-A0A7X1P8H1-F1
#
_cell.length_a   1.000
_cell.length_b   1.000
_cell.length_c   1.000
_cell.angle_alpha   90.00
_cell.angle_beta   90.00
_cell.angle_gamma   90.00
#
_symmetry.space_group_name_H-M   'P 1'
#
loop_
_entity.id
_entity.type
_entity.pdbx_description
1 polymer ?
#
loop_
_entity_poly.entity_id
_entity_poly.type
_entity_poly.pdbx_seq_one_letter_code
_entity_poly.pdbx_strand_id
1 'polypeptide(L)' 'HRYMQKTATLDLCMVLEGEVTLVLDTTEVRLKAGDTVVQRGTSHAWSNQGNETCLLAISSHDARR' A
#
# COMPACT_ATOMS: atom_id res chain seq x y z
N HIS A 1 -2.01 4.96 -12.27
CA HIS A 1 -0.79 5.56 -11.69
C HIS A 1 0.46 5.00 -12.41
N ARG A 2 1.58 5.74 -12.53
CA ARG A 2 2.79 5.22 -13.24
C ARG A 2 3.41 3.99 -12.58
N TYR A 3 3.19 3.83 -11.28
CA TYR A 3 3.76 2.76 -10.46
C TYR A 3 2.75 1.69 -10.03
N MET A 4 1.69 1.47 -10.82
CA MET A 4 0.74 0.37 -10.53
C MET A 4 1.44 -0.97 -10.65
N GLN A 5 1.26 -1.81 -9.65
CA GLN A 5 1.78 -3.17 -9.58
C GLN A 5 0.69 -4.13 -9.16
N LYS A 6 0.80 -5.38 -9.62
CA LYS A 6 -0.09 -6.47 -9.23
C LYS A 6 0.73 -7.74 -9.09
N THR A 7 0.71 -8.31 -7.91
CA THR A 7 1.43 -9.53 -7.53
C THR A 7 0.45 -10.57 -7.03
N ALA A 8 0.76 -11.86 -7.21
CA ALA A 8 -0.03 -12.96 -6.64
C ALA A 8 0.38 -13.21 -5.18
N THR A 9 0.28 -12.17 -4.35
CA THR A 9 0.67 -12.17 -2.93
C THR A 9 -0.48 -11.74 -2.03
N LEU A 10 -0.38 -12.13 -0.77
CA LEU A 10 -1.07 -11.50 0.35
C LEU A 10 -0.07 -10.59 1.05
N ASP A 11 -0.32 -9.28 1.03
CA ASP A 11 0.54 -8.32 1.70
C ASP A 11 -0.18 -7.70 2.92
N LEU A 12 0.52 -7.67 4.05
CA LEU A 12 0.13 -6.93 5.25
C LEU A 12 1.00 -5.69 5.33
N CYS A 13 0.40 -4.53 5.06
CA CYS A 13 1.09 -3.24 5.01
C CYS A 13 0.68 -2.37 6.20
N MET A 14 1.63 -1.87 6.97
CA MET A 14 1.38 -0.98 8.11
C MET A 14 2.13 0.34 7.93
N VAL A 15 1.42 1.45 8.09
CA VAL A 15 2.04 2.78 8.11
C VAL A 15 2.63 3.00 9.50
N LEU A 16 3.95 3.01 9.60
CA LEU A 16 4.65 3.20 10.86
C LEU A 16 4.77 4.70 11.20
N GLU A 17 5.08 5.52 10.20
CA GLU A 17 5.26 6.97 10.35
C GLU A 17 4.77 7.71 9.10
N GLY A 18 4.31 8.93 9.27
CA GLY A 18 3.84 9.79 8.19
C GLY A 18 2.47 9.40 7.63
N GLU A 19 2.25 9.76 6.36
CA GLU A 19 1.03 9.48 5.62
C GLU A 19 1.33 9.08 4.17
N VAL A 20 0.47 8.24 3.59
CA VAL A 20 0.60 7.78 2.21
C VAL A 20 -0.77 7.53 1.61
N THR A 21 -0.90 7.74 0.31
CA THR A 21 -2.09 7.38 -0.45
C THR A 21 -1.89 6.01 -1.11
N LEU A 22 -2.76 5.06 -0.79
CA LEU A 22 -2.92 3.82 -1.54
C LEU A 22 -3.80 4.10 -2.74
N VAL A 23 -3.22 4.00 -3.94
CA VAL A 23 -3.92 4.18 -5.21
C VAL A 23 -4.35 2.81 -5.73
N LEU A 24 -5.64 2.64 -5.97
CA LEU A 24 -6.24 1.44 -6.55
C LEU A 24 -6.79 1.77 -7.95
N ASP A 25 -7.39 0.79 -8.62
CA ASP A 25 -7.88 0.97 -10.00
C ASP A 25 -8.99 2.04 -10.11
N THR A 26 -9.83 2.20 -9.07
CA THR A 26 -11.02 3.07 -9.10
C THR A 26 -11.10 4.06 -7.93
N THR A 27 -10.16 3.99 -6.99
CA THR A 27 -10.21 4.82 -5.78
C THR A 27 -8.82 5.06 -5.21
N GLU A 28 -8.71 6.09 -4.38
CA GLU A 28 -7.53 6.41 -3.60
C GLU A 28 -7.91 6.45 -2.13
N VAL A 29 -7.07 5.85 -1.28
CA VAL A 29 -7.29 5.79 0.16
C VAL A 29 -6.11 6.43 0.86
N ARG A 30 -6.34 7.50 1.61
CA ARG A 30 -5.31 8.15 2.42
C ARG A 30 -5.17 7.43 3.75
N LEU A 31 -3.93 7.08 4.08
CA LEU A 31 -3.56 6.31 5.26
C LEU A 31 -2.56 7.13 6.06
N LYS A 32 -2.62 7.02 7.38
CA LYS A 32 -1.72 7.68 8.33
C LYS A 32 -1.08 6.66 9.27
N ALA A 33 -0.06 7.09 10.02
CA ALA A 33 0.58 6.27 11.04
C ALA A 33 -0.45 5.51 11.92
N GLY A 34 -0.26 4.20 12.05
CA GLY A 34 -1.16 3.27 12.74
C GLY A 34 -2.18 2.56 11.84
N ASP A 35 -2.44 3.05 10.63
CA ASP A 35 -3.34 2.37 9.69
C ASP A 35 -2.68 1.10 9.11
N THR A 36 -3.51 0.09 8.85
CA THR A 36 -3.09 -1.19 8.27
C THR A 36 -3.94 -1.54 7.06
N VAL A 37 -3.30 -2.10 6.03
CA VAL A 37 -3.92 -2.59 4.80
C VAL A 37 -3.67 -4.08 4.66
N VAL A 38 -4.74 -4.82 4.37
CA VAL A 38 -4.67 -6.21 3.92
C VAL A 38 -4.87 -6.23 2.40
N GLN A 39 -3.78 -6.46 1.66
CA GLN A 39 -3.80 -6.40 0.21
C GLN A 39 -3.80 -7.80 -0.41
N ARG A 40 -4.85 -8.12 -1.15
CA ARG A 40 -5.13 -9.48 -1.65
C ARG A 40 -4.90 -9.59 -3.15
N GLY A 41 -3.68 -9.30 -3.60
CA GLY A 41 -3.29 -9.33 -5.02
C GLY A 41 -4.05 -8.32 -5.90
N THR A 42 -4.51 -7.21 -5.32
CA THR A 42 -5.13 -6.11 -6.06
C THR A 42 -4.08 -5.25 -6.76
N SER A 43 -4.42 -4.73 -7.94
CA SER A 43 -3.62 -3.73 -8.64
C SER A 43 -3.56 -2.47 -7.78
N HIS A 44 -2.36 -2.02 -7.42
CA HIS A 44 -2.19 -0.89 -6.52
C HIS A 44 -0.88 -0.12 -6.76
N ALA A 45 -0.79 1.09 -6.25
CA ALA A 45 0.44 1.85 -6.10
C ALA A 45 0.44 2.62 -4.77
N TRP A 46 1.63 3.00 -4.31
CA TRP A 46 1.81 3.90 -3.17
C TRP A 46 2.24 5.28 -3.68
N SER A 47 1.59 6.32 -3.18
CA SER A 47 1.90 7.71 -3.53
C SER A 47 2.06 8.52 -2.26
N ASN A 48 3.29 8.95 -1.98
CA ASN A 48 3.55 9.93 -0.93
C ASN A 48 3.33 11.32 -1.53
N GLN A 49 2.17 11.92 -1.23
CA GLN A 49 1.78 13.26 -1.70
C GLN A 49 2.10 14.34 -0.65
N GLY A 50 2.64 13.97 0.51
CA GLY A 50 3.03 14.88 1.58
C GLY A 50 4.45 15.42 1.41
N ASN A 51 4.84 16.33 2.30
CA ASN A 51 6.18 16.93 2.32
C ASN A 51 7.16 16.17 3.23
N GLU A 52 6.68 15.18 3.97
CA GLU A 52 7.44 14.40 4.93
C GLU A 52 7.67 12.98 4.40
N THR A 53 8.66 12.29 4.96
CA THR A 53 8.87 10.86 4.66
C THR A 53 7.77 10.01 5.29
N CYS A 54 7.29 9.00 4.55
CA CYS A 54 6.41 7.97 5.08
C CYS A 54 7.18 6.66 5.23
N LEU A 55 7.09 6.03 6.39
CA LEU A 55 7.65 4.70 6.65
C LEU A 55 6.56 3.64 6.59
N LEU A 56 6.71 2.67 5.70
CA LEU A 56 5.77 1.57 5.51
C LEU A 56 6.47 0.23 5.78
N ALA A 57 5.93 -0.58 6.67
CA ALA A 57 6.34 -1.97 6.82
C ALA A 57 5.43 -2.86 5.97
N ILE A 58 6.03 -3.74 5.16
CA ILE A 58 5.29 -4.70 4.32
C ILE A 58 5.79 -6.10 4.63
N SER A 59 4.87 -6.97 5.05
CA SER A 59 5.09 -8.42 5.06
C SER A 59 4.37 -9.03 3.87
N SER A 60 5.10 -9.67 2.97
CA SER A 60 4.56 -10.23 1.73
C SER A 60 4.64 -11.75 1.75
N HIS A 61 3.54 -12.42 1.42
CA HIS A 61 3.41 -13.87 1.40
C HIS A 61 2.93 -14.34 0.04
N ASP A 62 3.51 -15.44 -0.47
CA ASP A 62 3.02 -16.08 -1.69
C ASP A 62 1.56 -16.53 -1.51
N ALA A 63 0.72 -16.26 -2.51
CA ALA A 63 -0.69 -16.61 -2.51
C ALA A 63 -1.11 -17.35 -3.79
N ARG A 64 -0.16 -17.96 -4.50
CA ARG A 64 -0.46 -18.82 -5.65
C ARG A 64 -0.99 -20.15 -5.13
N ARG A 65 -2.11 -20.60 -5.69
CA ARG A 65 -2.70 -21.91 -5.42
C ARG A 65 -2.09 -22.98 -6.31
#